data_AF-A0A518B7B8-F1
#
_entry.id   AF-A0A518B7B8-F1
#
_cell.length_a   1.000
_cell.length_b   1.000
_cell.length_c   1.000
_cell.angle_alpha   90.00
_cell.angle_beta   90.00
_cell.angle_gamma   90.00
#
_symmetry.space_group_name_H-M   'P 1'
#
loop_
_entity.id
_entity.type
_entity.pdbx_description
1 polymer ?
#
loop_
_entity_poly.entity_id
_entity_poly.type
_entity_poly.pdbx_seq_one_letter_code
_entity_poly.pdbx_strand_id
1 'polypeptide(L)'
;MSIPSLLRCILAILGLTLPLSVLVAQEPSEPIAADTSSPRDTLRSFIDSCNALATILEKNQYLDRSDPDANILAMRILDCLDLTELPAFAREERAGEVAVCIKEILDREQLPPWDQVPDVAQVEARPGVEALAHWRIPGTRLTIARIEEGPRKHEYLFSRGTVARAVDYHHNIAAQPYRADGPPTSPGLFAWYMNSPRDPFIAAVVTRLPSWLRDQQTFGMTNWKWLGLLVGTIVAALILIASFWLFARTSSRARERGLLLYWLTLAFPVAVALTPLGLSHFVEFDLALRGFVLYVVNFTSILVSLLAGAVVIFALSTRVAETIIRAPTRELRGIDAQLVRILAKISAATGAVALILYGGQYLGIPVATLLASAGIGGVAIALGSQDTLKDLFGTLSLMADKPFRVGDRIIVNNFDGVVEDIGLRATRIRLLTGHLVTLPNDQLAHNDVENVSHRPYIRRKAEIHLPATLSADKIELARSIVRQHLENHEGMDPNLPPRVYVDEFDRGTIRLLFLYWYTPAEYWDFKAFGDRLNLLILQDFESNGLQLAPVQRQILSNDDGAPDPFTVRVAPDDSRVPTNE
;
A
#
# COMPACT_ATOMS: atom_id res chain seq x y z
N MET A 1 -18.43 49.95 -3.77
CA MET A 1 -18.19 48.61 -3.17
C MET A 1 -18.87 47.60 -4.06
N SER A 2 -18.15 46.89 -4.94
CA SER A 2 -18.75 45.95 -5.86
C SER A 2 -18.86 44.57 -5.21
N ILE A 3 -20.06 43.99 -5.22
CA ILE A 3 -20.41 42.66 -4.67
C ILE A 3 -19.40 41.53 -5.01
N PRO A 4 -18.69 41.51 -6.16
CA PRO A 4 -17.71 40.46 -6.48
C PRO A 4 -16.46 40.46 -5.59
N SER A 5 -16.03 41.62 -5.08
CA SER A 5 -14.79 41.75 -4.30
C SER A 5 -14.93 41.24 -2.87
N LEU A 6 -16.11 41.43 -2.27
CA LEU A 6 -16.46 40.93 -0.94
C LEU A 6 -16.64 39.40 -0.94
N LEU A 7 -17.19 38.86 -2.04
CA LEU A 7 -17.33 37.41 -2.24
C LEU A 7 -15.95 36.73 -2.37
N ARG A 8 -14.97 37.36 -3.02
CA ARG A 8 -13.59 36.85 -3.12
C ARG A 8 -12.89 36.79 -1.76
N CYS A 9 -13.04 37.80 -0.91
CA CYS A 9 -12.52 37.75 0.47
C CYS A 9 -13.18 36.64 1.30
N ILE A 10 -14.49 36.42 1.18
CA ILE A 10 -15.18 35.36 1.90
C ILE A 10 -14.73 33.97 1.40
N LEU A 11 -14.51 33.81 0.09
CA LEU A 11 -14.03 32.56 -0.50
C LEU A 11 -12.55 32.26 -0.18
N ALA A 12 -11.70 33.30 -0.11
CA ALA A 12 -10.31 33.20 0.34
C ALA A 12 -10.23 32.84 1.83
N ILE A 13 -11.07 33.44 2.67
CA ILE A 13 -11.20 33.14 4.10
C ILE A 13 -11.70 31.69 4.34
N LEU A 14 -12.54 31.16 3.45
CA LEU A 14 -13.06 29.79 3.51
C LEU A 14 -12.13 28.73 2.90
N GLY A 15 -10.94 29.10 2.42
CA GLY A 15 -9.99 28.17 1.78
C GLY A 15 -10.52 27.53 0.49
N LEU A 16 -11.51 28.16 -0.15
CA LEU A 16 -12.24 27.65 -1.32
C LEU A 16 -11.83 28.35 -2.63
N THR A 17 -10.67 29.01 -2.65
CA THR A 17 -10.08 29.51 -3.89
C THR A 17 -9.42 28.36 -4.63
N LEU A 18 -10.21 27.58 -5.38
CA LEU A 18 -9.66 26.87 -6.53
C LEU A 18 -9.03 27.93 -7.45
N PRO A 19 -7.78 27.76 -7.90
CA PRO A 19 -7.20 28.66 -8.89
C PRO A 19 -7.94 28.43 -10.21
N LEU A 20 -8.97 29.23 -10.46
CA LEU A 20 -9.72 29.22 -11.72
C LEU A 20 -8.94 29.95 -12.83
N SER A 21 -7.61 29.89 -12.80
CA SER A 21 -6.69 30.56 -13.72
C SER A 21 -5.99 29.59 -14.69
N VAL A 22 -6.37 28.30 -14.74
CA VAL A 22 -5.77 27.31 -15.65
C VAL A 22 -6.29 27.38 -17.10
N LEU A 23 -7.08 28.40 -17.47
CA LEU A 23 -7.68 28.44 -18.83
C LEU A 23 -7.52 29.77 -19.58
N VAL A 24 -6.36 30.41 -19.51
CA VAL A 24 -5.87 31.28 -20.61
C VAL A 24 -4.33 31.20 -20.61
N ALA A 25 -3.78 30.19 -21.27
CA ALA A 25 -2.39 30.27 -21.71
C ALA A 25 -2.36 31.24 -22.90
N GLN A 26 -2.07 32.52 -22.64
CA GLN A 26 -1.54 33.39 -23.68
C GLN A 26 -0.16 32.86 -24.03
N GLU A 27 0.07 32.54 -25.30
CA GLU A 27 1.41 32.17 -25.78
C GLU A 27 2.39 33.31 -25.41
N PRO A 28 3.47 33.02 -24.66
CA PRO A 28 4.45 34.03 -24.32
C PRO A 28 5.18 34.45 -25.60
N SER A 29 5.21 35.76 -25.86
CA SER A 29 6.20 36.36 -26.76
C SER A 29 7.59 35.86 -26.38
N GLU A 30 8.40 35.46 -27.38
CA GLU A 30 9.72 34.82 -27.18
C GLU A 30 10.51 35.47 -26.03
N PRO A 31 10.92 34.68 -25.00
CA PRO A 31 11.70 35.21 -23.91
C PRO A 31 13.10 35.58 -24.41
N ILE A 32 13.48 36.85 -24.28
CA ILE A 32 14.87 37.28 -24.43
C ILE A 32 15.62 36.69 -23.24
N ALA A 33 16.22 35.50 -23.40
CA ALA A 33 17.03 34.85 -22.37
C ALA A 33 18.16 35.78 -21.89
N ALA A 34 18.60 35.63 -20.64
CA ALA A 34 19.77 36.35 -20.17
C ALA A 34 21.02 35.89 -20.94
N ASP A 35 21.87 36.84 -21.33
CA ASP A 35 23.17 36.50 -21.91
C ASP A 35 24.08 36.00 -20.80
N THR A 36 24.46 34.72 -20.89
CA THR A 36 25.29 34.01 -19.92
C THR A 36 26.57 33.45 -20.56
N SER A 37 26.96 34.02 -21.70
CA SER A 37 28.08 33.56 -22.52
C SER A 37 29.45 33.78 -21.87
N SER A 38 29.56 34.78 -20.98
CA SER A 38 30.75 35.09 -20.20
C SER A 38 30.42 35.63 -18.81
N PRO A 39 31.36 35.64 -17.84
CA PRO A 39 31.15 36.30 -16.55
C PRO A 39 30.74 37.77 -16.68
N ARG A 40 31.24 38.48 -17.70
CA ARG A 40 30.86 39.87 -18.00
C ARG A 40 29.40 39.97 -18.42
N ASP A 41 28.96 39.13 -19.35
CA ASP A 41 27.60 39.15 -19.88
C ASP A 41 26.58 38.73 -18.82
N THR A 42 26.89 37.71 -18.01
CA THR A 42 26.06 37.28 -16.89
C THR A 42 25.91 38.39 -15.85
N LEU A 43 27.02 39.01 -15.44
CA LEU A 43 26.99 40.08 -14.44
C LEU A 43 26.19 41.30 -14.94
N ARG A 44 26.37 41.66 -16.21
CA ARG A 44 25.66 42.77 -16.84
C ARG A 44 24.17 42.48 -17.00
N SER A 45 23.82 41.33 -17.57
CA SER A 45 22.43 40.86 -17.70
C SER A 45 21.71 40.85 -16.35
N PHE A 46 22.39 40.40 -15.30
CA PHE A 46 21.84 40.36 -13.95
C PHE A 46 21.61 41.76 -13.36
N ILE A 47 22.60 42.65 -13.42
CA ILE A 47 22.51 44.01 -12.87
C ILE A 47 21.46 44.83 -13.62
N ASP A 48 21.49 44.79 -14.96
CA ASP A 48 20.58 45.55 -15.81
C ASP A 48 19.13 45.08 -15.62
N SER A 49 18.90 43.76 -15.56
CA SER A 49 17.57 43.20 -15.32
C SER A 49 17.06 43.53 -13.91
N CYS A 50 17.92 43.45 -12.88
CA CYS A 50 17.56 43.85 -11.52
C CYS A 50 17.20 45.34 -11.44
N ASN A 51 17.96 46.22 -12.09
CA ASN A 51 17.70 47.67 -12.10
C ASN A 51 16.41 48.02 -12.85
N ALA A 52 16.19 47.38 -14.01
CA ALA A 52 14.96 47.54 -14.78
C ALA A 52 13.74 47.08 -13.95
N LEU A 53 13.86 45.93 -13.28
CA LEU A 53 12.82 45.44 -12.40
C LEU A 53 12.60 46.40 -11.23
N ALA A 54 13.65 46.86 -10.55
CA ALA A 54 13.54 47.83 -9.46
C ALA A 54 12.81 49.11 -9.88
N THR A 55 13.06 49.61 -11.09
CA THR A 55 12.35 50.79 -11.65
C THR A 55 10.85 50.55 -11.81
N ILE A 56 10.45 49.36 -12.27
CA ILE A 56 9.03 48.96 -12.37
C ILE A 56 8.40 48.86 -10.97
N LEU A 57 9.14 48.30 -10.02
CA LEU A 57 8.68 48.10 -8.64
C LEU A 57 8.49 49.42 -7.88
N GLU A 58 9.41 50.37 -8.06
CA GLU A 58 9.28 51.73 -7.52
C GLU A 58 8.04 52.45 -8.07
N LYS A 59 7.75 52.29 -9.36
CA LYS A 59 6.58 52.91 -10.01
C LYS A 59 5.26 52.31 -9.50
N ASN A 60 5.19 50.99 -9.37
CA ASN A 60 3.94 50.29 -9.09
C ASN A 60 3.64 50.18 -7.58
N GLN A 61 4.64 50.28 -6.70
CA GLN A 61 4.52 50.10 -5.24
C GLN A 61 4.01 48.71 -4.78
N TYR A 62 3.87 47.75 -5.68
CA TYR A 62 3.59 46.33 -5.40
C TYR A 62 4.27 45.43 -6.43
N LEU A 63 4.47 44.15 -6.09
CA LEU A 63 5.07 43.16 -6.99
C LEU A 63 3.96 42.43 -7.74
N ASP A 64 3.59 42.92 -8.92
CA ASP A 64 2.68 42.21 -9.82
C ASP A 64 3.43 41.15 -10.63
N ARG A 65 3.25 39.87 -10.29
CA ARG A 65 3.82 38.77 -11.10
C ARG A 65 2.99 38.46 -12.35
N SER A 66 1.79 39.02 -12.48
CA SER A 66 0.99 38.91 -13.70
C SER A 66 1.37 39.93 -14.76
N ASP A 67 2.17 40.94 -14.40
CA ASP A 67 2.77 41.88 -15.34
C ASP A 67 3.79 41.13 -16.23
N PRO A 68 3.54 41.04 -17.56
CA PRO A 68 4.42 40.32 -18.47
C PRO A 68 5.86 40.85 -18.44
N ASP A 69 6.05 42.17 -18.32
CA ASP A 69 7.36 42.80 -18.38
C ASP A 69 8.18 42.49 -17.12
N ALA A 70 7.54 42.55 -15.95
CA ALA A 70 8.17 42.20 -14.68
C ALA A 70 8.53 40.71 -14.61
N ASN A 71 7.68 39.84 -15.18
CA ASN A 71 7.93 38.41 -15.21
C ASN A 71 9.08 38.03 -16.14
N ILE A 72 9.18 38.65 -17.32
CA ILE A 72 10.32 38.46 -18.23
C ILE A 72 11.63 38.86 -17.55
N LEU A 73 11.65 40.02 -16.87
CA LEU A 73 12.83 40.47 -16.13
C LEU A 73 13.18 39.54 -14.96
N ALA A 74 12.18 39.05 -14.22
CA ALA A 74 12.39 38.08 -13.16
C ALA A 74 13.01 36.78 -13.70
N MET A 75 12.51 36.25 -14.81
CA MET A 75 13.08 35.06 -15.46
C MET A 75 14.53 35.30 -15.91
N ARG A 76 14.84 36.45 -16.53
CA ARG A 76 16.23 36.80 -16.91
C ARG A 76 17.17 36.90 -15.70
N ILE A 77 16.70 37.42 -14.57
CA ILE A 77 17.47 37.46 -13.32
C ILE A 77 17.77 36.04 -12.82
N LEU A 78 16.75 35.17 -12.84
CA LEU A 78 16.87 33.78 -12.40
C LEU A 78 17.74 32.96 -13.34
N ASP A 79 17.74 33.26 -14.65
CA ASP A 79 18.61 32.63 -15.62
C ASP A 79 20.08 32.84 -15.25
N CYS A 80 20.47 33.95 -14.61
CA CYS A 80 21.86 34.14 -14.20
C CYS A 80 22.30 33.29 -12.99
N LEU A 81 21.41 32.54 -12.33
CA LEU A 81 21.69 31.81 -11.09
C LEU A 81 21.73 30.28 -11.32
N ASP A 82 22.70 29.59 -10.70
CA ASP A 82 22.68 28.12 -10.61
C ASP A 82 21.76 27.67 -9.46
N LEU A 83 20.52 27.30 -9.81
CA LEU A 83 19.48 26.89 -8.86
C LEU A 83 19.36 25.36 -8.71
N THR A 84 20.30 24.58 -9.25
CA THR A 84 20.20 23.10 -9.32
C THR A 84 20.11 22.42 -7.95
N GLU A 85 20.74 22.97 -6.92
CA GLU A 85 20.70 22.44 -5.54
C GLU A 85 19.46 22.85 -4.75
N LEU A 86 18.64 23.78 -5.27
CA LEU A 86 17.40 24.17 -4.60
C LEU A 86 16.28 23.16 -4.92
N PRO A 87 15.55 22.66 -3.90
CA PRO A 87 14.37 21.82 -4.11
C PRO A 87 13.37 22.47 -5.06
N ALA A 88 12.73 21.68 -5.92
CA ALA A 88 11.80 22.18 -6.95
C ALA A 88 10.72 23.11 -6.40
N PHE A 89 10.18 22.80 -5.22
CA PHE A 89 9.14 23.58 -4.56
C PHE A 89 9.66 24.92 -3.98
N ALA A 90 10.95 25.02 -3.68
CA ALA A 90 11.55 26.21 -3.08
C ALA A 90 12.27 27.10 -4.09
N ARG A 91 12.47 26.63 -5.33
CA ARG A 91 13.24 27.32 -6.37
C ARG A 91 12.71 28.72 -6.66
N GLU A 92 11.40 28.89 -6.88
CA GLU A 92 10.86 30.21 -7.24
C GLU A 92 10.94 31.25 -6.11
N GLU A 93 10.70 30.83 -4.87
CA GLU A 93 10.67 31.76 -3.73
C GLU A 93 12.08 32.08 -3.24
N ARG A 94 12.90 31.04 -3.02
CA ARG A 94 14.27 31.18 -2.52
C ARG A 94 15.17 31.88 -3.54
N ALA A 95 14.99 31.61 -4.84
CA ALA A 95 15.84 32.22 -5.86
C ALA A 95 15.59 33.72 -6.01
N GLY A 96 14.35 34.19 -5.84
CA GLY A 96 14.06 35.63 -5.82
C GLY A 96 14.71 36.33 -4.62
N GLU A 97 14.65 35.74 -3.43
CA GLU A 97 15.34 36.27 -2.24
C GLU A 97 16.86 36.32 -2.42
N VAL A 98 17.45 35.24 -2.96
CA VAL A 98 18.88 35.17 -3.28
C VAL A 98 19.27 36.22 -4.32
N ALA A 99 18.50 36.38 -5.38
CA ALA A 99 18.77 37.36 -6.43
C ALA A 99 18.83 38.78 -5.86
N VAL A 100 17.84 39.15 -5.04
CA VAL A 100 17.81 40.48 -4.41
C VAL A 100 18.96 40.66 -3.41
N CYS A 101 19.33 39.62 -2.65
CA CYS A 101 20.52 39.64 -1.80
C CYS A 101 21.81 39.86 -2.61
N ILE A 102 21.99 39.16 -3.73
CA ILE A 102 23.16 39.34 -4.62
C ILE A 102 23.17 40.77 -5.15
N LYS A 103 22.02 41.32 -5.57
CA LYS A 103 21.93 42.71 -6.04
C LYS A 103 22.33 43.72 -4.96
N GLU A 104 21.83 43.58 -3.73
CA GLU A 104 22.23 44.45 -2.60
C GLU A 104 23.72 44.34 -2.28
N ILE A 105 24.32 43.16 -2.41
CA ILE A 105 25.77 42.99 -2.23
C ILE A 105 26.54 43.77 -3.30
N LEU A 106 26.15 43.62 -4.57
CA LEU A 106 26.77 44.32 -5.70
C LEU A 106 26.57 45.84 -5.65
N ASP A 107 25.52 46.32 -4.98
CA ASP A 107 25.24 47.75 -4.81
C ASP A 107 25.99 48.39 -3.63
N ARG A 108 26.65 47.61 -2.78
CA ARG A 108 27.41 48.10 -1.61
C ARG A 108 28.92 47.90 -1.77
N GLU A 109 29.33 46.93 -2.56
CA GLU A 109 30.73 46.62 -2.84
C GLU A 109 31.23 47.36 -4.09
N GLN A 110 32.53 47.71 -4.11
CA GLN A 110 33.12 48.37 -5.28
C GLN A 110 33.32 47.36 -6.42
N LEU A 111 32.64 47.58 -7.55
CA LEU A 111 32.73 46.70 -8.71
C LEU A 111 33.95 47.04 -9.58
N PRO A 112 34.63 46.03 -10.16
CA PRO A 112 35.70 46.27 -11.13
C PRO A 112 35.13 46.97 -12.38
N PRO A 113 35.94 47.77 -13.09
CA PRO A 113 35.52 48.32 -14.37
C PRO A 113 35.30 47.19 -15.41
N TRP A 114 34.39 47.42 -16.36
CA TRP A 114 33.90 46.37 -17.26
C TRP A 114 34.99 45.70 -18.10
N ASP A 115 36.06 46.42 -18.44
CA ASP A 115 37.21 45.91 -19.18
C ASP A 115 38.01 44.84 -18.41
N GLN A 116 37.95 44.85 -17.07
CA GLN A 116 38.61 43.88 -16.18
C GLN A 116 37.76 42.64 -15.90
N VAL A 117 36.48 42.64 -16.27
CA VAL A 117 35.60 41.48 -16.11
C VAL A 117 35.77 40.54 -17.32
N PRO A 118 35.99 39.22 -17.15
CA PRO A 118 36.24 38.31 -18.28
C PRO A 118 35.12 38.30 -19.32
N ASP A 119 35.47 38.60 -20.58
CA ASP A 119 34.58 38.59 -21.76
C ASP A 119 34.68 37.27 -22.55
N VAL A 120 33.72 36.98 -23.42
CA VAL A 120 33.65 35.78 -24.28
C VAL A 120 35.01 35.43 -24.89
N ALA A 121 35.70 36.40 -25.50
CA ALA A 121 37.00 36.21 -26.14
C ALA A 121 38.15 35.79 -25.19
N GLN A 122 37.98 35.99 -23.88
CA GLN A 122 38.92 35.61 -22.82
C GLN A 122 38.54 34.28 -22.15
N VAL A 123 37.28 33.84 -22.29
CA VAL A 123 36.75 32.61 -21.67
C VAL A 123 36.61 31.44 -22.65
N GLU A 124 36.58 31.71 -23.95
CA GLU A 124 36.63 30.67 -24.98
C GLU A 124 37.95 29.89 -24.94
N ALA A 125 37.83 28.56 -25.00
CA ALA A 125 38.98 27.67 -25.04
C ALA A 125 39.79 27.92 -26.32
N ARG A 126 40.91 28.64 -26.20
CA ARG A 126 41.91 28.73 -27.27
C ARG A 126 42.70 27.42 -27.31
N PRO A 127 43.24 26.98 -28.46
CA PRO A 127 44.08 25.79 -28.51
C PRO A 127 45.23 25.90 -27.50
N GLY A 128 45.23 25.05 -26.47
CA GLY A 128 46.24 25.02 -25.40
C GLY A 128 45.95 25.87 -24.15
N VAL A 129 44.78 26.53 -24.04
CA VAL A 129 44.36 27.29 -22.84
C VAL A 129 43.03 26.75 -22.34
N GLU A 130 43.00 26.27 -21.09
CA GLU A 130 41.77 25.82 -20.45
C GLU A 130 40.76 26.97 -20.32
N ALA A 131 39.49 26.69 -20.64
CA ALA A 131 38.41 27.66 -20.43
C ALA A 131 38.30 28.02 -18.94
N LEU A 132 38.00 29.27 -18.62
CA LEU A 132 37.89 29.72 -17.23
C LEU A 132 36.81 28.91 -16.51
N ALA A 133 37.21 28.13 -15.50
CA ALA A 133 36.25 27.34 -14.72
C ALA A 133 35.37 28.24 -13.84
N HIS A 134 35.96 29.27 -13.24
CA HIS A 134 35.26 30.20 -12.36
C HIS A 134 35.95 31.56 -12.30
N TRP A 135 35.16 32.60 -12.03
CA TRP A 135 35.62 33.95 -11.77
C TRP A 135 34.97 34.45 -10.48
N ARG A 136 35.80 34.94 -9.57
CA ARG A 136 35.35 35.55 -8.33
C ARG A 136 35.36 37.06 -8.47
N ILE A 137 34.23 37.71 -8.18
CA ILE A 137 34.14 39.17 -8.22
C ILE A 137 35.08 39.74 -7.16
N PRO A 138 36.08 40.57 -7.55
CA PRO A 138 37.05 41.17 -6.63
C PRO A 138 36.36 41.88 -5.45
N GLY A 139 36.95 41.82 -4.26
CA GLY A 139 36.36 42.40 -3.05
C GLY A 139 35.22 41.59 -2.43
N THR A 140 34.59 40.68 -3.19
CA THR A 140 33.43 39.93 -2.71
C THR A 140 33.69 38.43 -2.55
N ARG A 141 32.72 37.70 -2.01
CA ARG A 141 32.68 36.21 -2.02
C ARG A 141 31.80 35.65 -3.15
N LEU A 142 31.32 36.51 -4.04
CA LEU A 142 30.47 36.11 -5.16
C LEU A 142 31.33 35.53 -6.28
N THR A 143 30.98 34.32 -6.72
CA THR A 143 31.66 33.58 -7.78
C THR A 143 30.68 33.28 -8.89
N ILE A 144 31.07 33.57 -10.12
CA ILE A 144 30.41 33.13 -11.35
C ILE A 144 31.22 31.95 -11.88
N ALA A 145 30.58 30.80 -12.10
CA ALA A 145 31.24 29.57 -12.53
C ALA A 145 30.59 29.03 -13.82
N ARG A 146 31.40 28.34 -14.62
CA ARG A 146 30.94 27.67 -15.82
C ARG A 146 30.22 26.38 -15.46
N ILE A 147 29.07 26.13 -16.08
CA ILE A 147 28.32 24.88 -15.92
C ILE A 147 28.96 23.78 -16.78
N GLU A 148 29.38 22.68 -16.13
CA GLU A 148 30.10 21.58 -16.78
C GLU A 148 29.17 20.48 -17.34
N GLU A 149 27.98 20.32 -16.75
CA GLU A 149 27.04 19.24 -17.04
C GLU A 149 25.58 19.72 -17.08
N GLY A 150 24.72 19.00 -17.82
CA GLY A 150 23.29 19.29 -17.90
C GLY A 150 22.87 20.16 -19.10
N PRO A 151 21.61 20.61 -19.15
CA PRO A 151 21.04 21.32 -20.31
C PRO A 151 21.61 22.72 -20.52
N ARG A 152 22.20 23.34 -19.48
CA ARG A 152 22.81 24.67 -19.50
C ARG A 152 24.34 24.63 -19.60
N LYS A 153 24.88 23.54 -20.15
CA LYS A 153 26.33 23.34 -20.25
C LYS A 153 26.97 24.49 -21.03
N HIS A 154 28.14 24.93 -20.56
CA HIS A 154 28.94 26.04 -21.11
C HIS A 154 28.49 27.45 -20.73
N GLU A 155 27.35 27.63 -20.07
CA GLU A 155 26.91 28.91 -19.53
C GLU A 155 27.67 29.29 -18.26
N TYR A 156 27.84 30.59 -18.01
CA TYR A 156 28.46 31.14 -16.80
C TYR A 156 27.38 31.66 -15.86
N LEU A 157 27.19 31.03 -14.71
CA LEU A 157 26.14 31.39 -13.76
C LEU A 157 26.72 31.74 -12.39
N PHE A 158 26.02 32.53 -11.59
CA PHE A 158 26.35 32.64 -10.17
C PHE A 158 26.33 31.25 -9.55
N SER A 159 27.49 30.84 -9.04
CA SER A 159 27.73 29.46 -8.66
C SER A 159 26.84 29.04 -7.49
N ARG A 160 26.70 27.73 -7.31
CA ARG A 160 25.96 27.14 -6.19
C ARG A 160 26.42 27.67 -4.84
N GLY A 161 27.73 27.82 -4.66
CA GLY A 161 28.32 28.40 -3.46
C GLY A 161 27.94 29.86 -3.23
N THR A 162 27.75 30.63 -4.31
CA THR A 162 27.23 32.00 -4.24
C THR A 162 25.76 32.01 -3.83
N VAL A 163 24.93 31.22 -4.51
CA VAL A 163 23.49 31.11 -4.24
C VAL A 163 23.23 30.67 -2.80
N ALA A 164 23.98 29.68 -2.31
CA ALA A 164 23.84 29.15 -0.94
C ALA A 164 24.21 30.16 0.15
N ARG A 165 25.16 31.08 -0.10
CA ARG A 165 25.72 31.99 0.91
C ARG A 165 25.29 33.46 0.74
N ALA A 166 24.54 33.78 -0.31
CA ALA A 166 24.14 35.15 -0.62
C ALA A 166 23.38 35.82 0.53
N VAL A 167 22.44 35.11 1.17
CA VAL A 167 21.63 35.65 2.27
C VAL A 167 22.49 35.95 3.50
N ASP A 168 23.39 35.04 3.88
CA ASP A 168 24.30 35.24 5.00
C ASP A 168 25.29 36.37 4.73
N TYR A 169 25.80 36.46 3.50
CA TYR A 169 26.73 37.51 3.13
C TYR A 169 26.03 38.88 3.15
N HIS A 170 24.83 38.99 2.57
CA HIS A 170 24.02 40.19 2.61
C HIS A 170 23.80 40.67 4.06
N HIS A 171 23.38 39.79 4.98
CA HIS A 171 23.20 40.15 6.39
C HIS A 171 24.44 40.78 7.04
N ASN A 172 25.64 40.33 6.66
CA ASN A 172 26.90 40.85 7.22
C ASN A 172 27.28 42.24 6.70
N ILE A 173 26.79 42.62 5.52
CA ILE A 173 27.14 43.90 4.86
C ILE A 173 25.96 44.86 4.72
N ALA A 174 24.75 44.47 5.14
CA ALA A 174 23.53 45.27 5.02
C ALA A 174 23.61 46.66 5.70
N ALA A 175 24.54 46.86 6.64
CA ALA A 175 24.78 48.15 7.29
C ALA A 175 25.74 49.08 6.53
N GLN A 176 26.46 48.59 5.51
CA GLN A 176 27.42 49.38 4.74
C GLN A 176 26.70 50.35 3.78
N PRO A 177 27.21 51.54 3.49
CA PRO A 177 26.57 52.44 2.54
C PRO A 177 26.52 51.87 1.12
N TYR A 178 25.55 52.30 0.32
CA TYR A 178 25.51 52.02 -1.12
C TYR A 178 26.68 52.70 -1.82
N ARG A 179 27.20 52.07 -2.88
CA ARG A 179 28.29 52.62 -3.69
C ARG A 179 27.83 53.85 -4.47
N ALA A 180 28.71 54.84 -4.60
CA ALA A 180 28.44 56.06 -5.36
C ALA A 180 28.77 55.94 -6.85
N ASP A 181 29.72 55.06 -7.19
CA ASP A 181 30.27 54.93 -8.54
C ASP A 181 29.93 53.57 -9.17
N GLY A 182 29.86 53.52 -10.51
CA GLY A 182 29.60 52.31 -11.30
C GLY A 182 28.17 52.22 -11.86
N PRO A 183 27.63 51.01 -12.14
CA PRO A 183 26.27 50.81 -12.64
C PRO A 183 25.19 51.41 -11.70
N PRO A 184 23.94 51.64 -12.14
CA PRO A 184 22.89 52.11 -11.23
C PRO A 184 22.69 51.17 -10.02
N THR A 185 22.49 51.75 -8.83
CA THR A 185 22.17 51.03 -7.59
C THR A 185 20.66 51.08 -7.32
N SER A 186 20.13 50.14 -6.55
CA SER A 186 18.72 50.08 -6.16
C SER A 186 18.58 50.10 -4.63
N PRO A 187 18.66 51.29 -3.99
CA PRO A 187 18.65 51.37 -2.54
C PRO A 187 17.36 50.84 -1.92
N GLY A 188 17.49 49.94 -0.94
CA GLY A 188 16.38 49.39 -0.18
C GLY A 188 15.61 48.30 -0.92
N LEU A 189 16.12 47.78 -2.04
CA LEU A 189 15.43 46.77 -2.85
C LEU A 189 15.12 45.50 -2.05
N PHE A 190 16.03 45.04 -1.19
CA PHE A 190 15.77 43.88 -0.33
C PHE A 190 14.68 44.14 0.71
N ALA A 191 14.77 45.27 1.40
CA ALA A 191 13.78 45.66 2.40
C ALA A 191 12.40 45.83 1.76
N TRP A 192 12.34 46.39 0.56
CA TRP A 192 11.13 46.49 -0.25
C TRP A 192 10.64 45.09 -0.63
N TYR A 193 11.47 44.28 -1.28
CA TYR A 193 11.13 42.93 -1.73
C TYR A 193 10.50 42.10 -0.61
N MET A 194 11.13 42.06 0.57
CA MET A 194 10.65 41.31 1.73
C MET A 194 9.29 41.78 2.26
N ASN A 195 8.95 43.04 2.07
CA ASN A 195 7.79 43.68 2.70
C ASN A 195 6.67 44.08 1.74
N SER A 196 6.91 44.00 0.43
CA SER A 196 5.94 44.36 -0.58
C SER A 196 4.73 43.43 -0.56
N PRO A 197 3.52 43.99 -0.68
CA PRO A 197 2.32 43.21 -0.93
C PRO A 197 2.39 42.61 -2.35
N ARG A 198 1.86 41.40 -2.50
CA ARG A 198 1.75 40.71 -3.79
C ARG A 198 0.45 41.05 -4.51
N ASP A 199 -0.63 41.20 -3.78
CA ASP A 199 -1.96 41.46 -4.32
C ASP A 199 -2.24 42.98 -4.42
N PRO A 200 -2.75 43.49 -5.56
CA PRO A 200 -3.05 44.91 -5.76
C PRO A 200 -4.09 45.47 -4.78
N PHE A 201 -5.06 44.66 -4.35
CA PHE A 201 -6.06 45.06 -3.36
C PHE A 201 -5.42 45.18 -1.98
N ILE A 202 -4.58 44.22 -1.57
CA ILE A 202 -3.81 44.34 -0.32
C ILE A 202 -2.90 45.57 -0.36
N ALA A 203 -2.27 45.87 -1.50
CA ALA A 203 -1.49 47.09 -1.68
C ALA A 203 -2.34 48.36 -1.47
N ALA A 204 -3.55 48.41 -2.03
CA ALA A 204 -4.49 49.52 -1.85
C ALA A 204 -4.97 49.68 -0.38
N VAL A 205 -5.02 48.59 0.39
CA VAL A 205 -5.33 48.62 1.82
C VAL A 205 -4.12 49.11 2.62
N VAL A 206 -2.93 48.56 2.36
CA VAL A 206 -1.68 48.91 3.06
C VAL A 206 -1.32 50.38 2.89
N THR A 207 -1.54 50.93 1.70
CA THR A 207 -1.35 52.37 1.41
C THR A 207 -2.31 53.31 2.14
N ARG A 208 -3.33 52.80 2.83
CA ARG A 208 -4.22 53.57 3.71
C ARG A 208 -3.93 53.37 5.21
N LEU A 209 -3.06 52.42 5.56
CA LEU A 209 -2.70 52.16 6.95
C LEU A 209 -1.83 53.30 7.53
N PRO A 210 -1.90 53.56 8.85
CA PRO A 210 -0.94 54.44 9.54
C PRO A 210 0.52 54.05 9.28
N SER A 211 1.43 55.03 9.28
CA SER A 211 2.86 54.82 9.00
C SER A 211 3.54 53.80 9.94
N TRP A 212 3.12 53.72 11.21
CA TRP A 212 3.63 52.72 12.15
C TRP A 212 3.27 51.26 11.78
N LEU A 213 2.21 51.05 10.99
CA LEU A 213 1.85 49.72 10.47
C LEU A 213 2.53 49.41 9.14
N ARG A 214 2.72 50.44 8.32
CA ARG A 214 3.25 50.32 6.96
C ARG A 214 4.78 50.26 6.93
N ASP A 215 5.43 51.16 7.64
CA ASP A 215 6.85 51.48 7.43
C ASP A 215 7.74 50.93 8.54
N GLN A 216 7.21 50.80 9.78
CA GLN A 216 7.97 50.19 10.87
C GLN A 216 8.05 48.67 10.72
N GLN A 217 9.25 48.16 10.93
CA GLN A 217 9.56 46.74 10.85
C GLN A 217 9.83 46.17 12.24
N THR A 218 9.20 45.03 12.54
CA THR A 218 9.45 44.25 13.75
C THR A 218 9.91 42.86 13.31
N PHE A 219 11.07 42.42 13.79
CA PHE A 219 11.72 41.15 13.38
C PHE A 219 11.90 41.02 11.84
N GLY A 220 12.26 42.11 11.16
CA GLY A 220 12.56 42.11 9.72
C GLY A 220 11.34 42.12 8.78
N MET A 221 10.12 42.20 9.32
CA MET A 221 8.89 42.31 8.55
C MET A 221 8.05 43.52 8.99
N THR A 222 7.29 44.10 8.06
CA THR A 222 6.37 45.19 8.34
C THR A 222 5.25 44.79 9.30
N ASN A 223 4.85 45.72 10.16
CA ASN A 223 3.85 45.48 11.20
C ASN A 223 2.46 45.08 10.65
N TRP A 224 2.09 45.51 9.44
CA TRP A 224 0.84 45.09 8.79
C TRP A 224 0.79 43.58 8.48
N LYS A 225 1.94 42.96 8.18
CA LYS A 225 2.04 41.50 7.94
C LYS A 225 1.78 40.71 9.21
N TRP A 226 2.30 41.18 10.35
CA TRP A 226 2.01 40.61 11.67
C TRP A 226 0.53 40.72 12.05
N LEU A 227 -0.09 41.87 11.77
CA LEU A 227 -1.53 42.04 11.96
C LEU A 227 -2.34 41.09 11.06
N GLY A 228 -1.93 40.94 9.80
CA GLY A 228 -2.53 39.99 8.87
C GLY A 228 -2.44 38.54 9.35
N LEU A 229 -1.27 38.12 9.85
CA LEU A 229 -1.07 36.80 10.43
C LEU A 229 -1.94 36.58 11.68
N LEU A 230 -2.05 37.58 12.55
CA LEU A 230 -2.92 37.54 13.73
C LEU A 230 -4.40 37.39 13.33
N VAL A 231 -4.85 38.16 12.34
CA VAL A 231 -6.24 38.07 11.84
C VAL A 231 -6.49 36.70 11.21
N GLY A 232 -5.59 36.22 10.36
CA GLY A 232 -5.70 34.90 9.72
C GLY A 232 -5.76 33.76 10.73
N THR A 233 -4.93 33.81 11.77
CA THR A 233 -4.93 32.81 12.85
C THR A 233 -6.20 32.86 13.70
N ILE A 234 -6.72 34.06 14.02
CA ILE A 234 -8.02 34.20 14.71
C ILE A 234 -9.16 33.63 13.86
N VAL A 235 -9.19 33.93 12.57
CA VAL A 235 -10.20 33.42 11.64
C VAL A 235 -10.13 31.90 11.54
N ALA A 236 -8.93 31.32 11.40
CA ALA A 236 -8.72 29.89 11.45
C ALA A 236 -9.23 29.27 12.77
N ALA A 237 -8.91 29.89 13.92
CA ALA A 237 -9.39 29.43 15.22
C ALA A 237 -10.93 29.50 15.32
N LEU A 238 -11.56 30.57 14.83
CA LEU A 238 -13.02 30.71 14.80
C LEU A 238 -13.68 29.64 13.92
N ILE A 239 -13.10 29.32 12.76
CA ILE A 239 -13.58 28.22 11.89
C ILE A 239 -13.52 26.88 12.65
N LEU A 240 -12.41 26.61 13.34
CA LEU A 240 -12.25 25.37 14.13
C LEU A 240 -13.21 25.33 15.32
N ILE A 241 -13.41 26.44 16.03
CA ILE A 241 -14.37 26.55 17.15
C ILE A 241 -15.80 26.35 16.64
N ALA A 242 -16.19 26.99 15.55
CA ALA A 242 -17.52 26.84 14.94
C ALA A 242 -17.76 25.40 14.48
N SER A 243 -16.76 24.78 13.85
CA SER A 243 -16.80 23.38 13.42
C SER A 243 -16.90 22.41 14.61
N PHE A 244 -16.14 22.66 15.69
CA PHE A 244 -16.22 21.90 16.93
C PHE A 244 -17.59 22.03 17.58
N TRP A 245 -18.14 23.24 17.65
CA TRP A 245 -19.46 23.48 18.24
C TRP A 245 -20.57 22.77 17.46
N LEU A 246 -20.51 22.83 16.12
CA LEU A 246 -21.41 22.07 15.24
C LEU A 246 -21.29 20.56 15.47
N PHE A 247 -20.06 20.05 15.59
CA PHE A 247 -19.80 18.64 15.90
C PHE A 247 -20.35 18.25 17.27
N ALA A 248 -20.06 19.01 18.33
CA ALA A 248 -20.52 18.72 19.69
C ALA A 248 -22.06 18.69 19.77
N ARG A 249 -22.74 19.60 19.06
CA ARG A 249 -24.20 19.66 18.97
C ARG A 249 -24.80 18.47 18.23
N THR A 250 -24.10 17.94 17.23
CA THR A 250 -24.60 16.88 16.34
C THR A 250 -24.23 15.48 16.89
N SER A 251 -23.04 15.33 17.48
CA SER A 251 -22.39 14.05 17.80
C SER A 251 -23.13 13.22 18.86
N SER A 252 -23.64 13.84 19.93
CA SER A 252 -24.22 13.11 21.07
C SER A 252 -25.45 12.26 20.74
N ARG A 253 -26.11 12.50 19.60
CA ARG A 253 -27.28 11.73 19.13
C ARG A 253 -27.25 11.37 17.64
N ALA A 254 -26.16 11.67 16.92
CA ALA A 254 -26.07 11.46 15.47
C ALA A 254 -26.18 9.99 15.07
N ARG A 255 -25.50 9.10 15.82
CA ARG A 255 -25.41 7.67 15.51
C ARG A 255 -26.76 6.94 15.61
N GLU A 256 -27.67 7.49 16.40
CA GLU A 256 -29.03 6.96 16.67
C GLU A 256 -30.09 7.60 15.75
N ARG A 257 -29.90 8.86 15.33
CA ARG A 257 -30.89 9.61 14.53
C ARG A 257 -30.84 9.33 13.04
N GLY A 258 -29.72 8.85 12.51
CA GLY A 258 -29.62 8.44 11.10
C GLY A 258 -28.20 8.52 10.52
N LEU A 259 -27.96 7.77 9.43
CA LEU A 259 -26.65 7.70 8.78
C LEU A 259 -26.17 9.07 8.28
N LEU A 260 -27.06 9.92 7.74
CA LEU A 260 -26.69 11.25 7.24
C LEU A 260 -26.08 12.15 8.34
N LEU A 261 -26.70 12.22 9.52
CA LEU A 261 -26.15 12.99 10.64
C LEU A 261 -24.82 12.41 11.12
N TYR A 262 -24.66 11.09 11.07
CA TYR A 262 -23.40 10.45 11.41
C TYR A 262 -22.28 10.81 10.44
N TRP A 263 -22.55 10.88 9.14
CA TRP A 263 -21.58 11.34 8.13
C TRP A 263 -21.22 12.83 8.31
N LEU A 264 -22.17 13.69 8.68
CA LEU A 264 -21.91 15.11 8.95
C LEU A 264 -20.91 15.34 10.09
N THR A 265 -20.77 14.41 11.04
CA THR A 265 -19.75 14.53 12.10
C THR A 265 -18.31 14.42 11.58
N LEU A 266 -18.09 14.01 10.32
CA LEU A 266 -16.79 14.04 9.65
C LEU A 266 -16.33 15.46 9.32
N ALA A 267 -17.24 16.45 9.28
CA ALA A 267 -16.92 17.84 8.95
C ALA A 267 -15.87 18.44 9.90
N PHE A 268 -15.88 18.06 11.19
CA PHE A 268 -14.91 18.56 12.16
C PHE A 268 -13.47 18.11 11.91
N PRO A 269 -13.15 16.80 11.89
CA PRO A 269 -11.78 16.37 11.60
C PRO A 269 -11.31 16.83 10.22
N VAL A 270 -12.21 16.95 9.24
CA VAL A 270 -11.88 17.52 7.92
C VAL A 270 -11.53 19.00 8.02
N ALA A 271 -12.29 19.79 8.78
CA ALA A 271 -11.96 21.19 9.02
C ALA A 271 -10.58 21.33 9.71
N VAL A 272 -10.29 20.50 10.71
CA VAL A 272 -8.97 20.50 11.37
C VAL A 272 -7.84 20.16 10.39
N ALA A 273 -8.08 19.30 9.39
CA ALA A 273 -7.10 18.96 8.37
C ALA A 273 -6.94 20.03 7.27
N LEU A 274 -8.00 20.77 6.92
CA LEU A 274 -7.98 21.73 5.82
C LEU A 274 -7.67 23.16 6.25
N THR A 275 -8.13 23.59 7.44
CA THR A 275 -7.96 24.97 7.91
C THR A 275 -6.49 25.39 8.02
N PRO A 276 -5.54 24.57 8.53
CA PRO A 276 -4.13 24.95 8.56
C PRO A 276 -3.54 25.08 7.15
N LEU A 277 -3.93 24.23 6.19
CA LEU A 277 -3.53 24.38 4.79
C LEU A 277 -4.04 25.70 4.19
N GLY A 278 -5.29 26.07 4.50
CA GLY A 278 -5.85 27.36 4.09
C GLY A 278 -5.10 28.55 4.71
N LEU A 279 -4.71 28.46 5.99
CA LEU A 279 -3.90 29.48 6.65
C LEU A 279 -2.51 29.61 6.01
N SER A 280 -1.85 28.48 5.74
CA SER A 280 -0.55 28.44 5.04
C SER A 280 -0.64 29.07 3.65
N HIS A 281 -1.68 28.74 2.88
CA HIS A 281 -1.93 29.37 1.59
C HIS A 281 -2.16 30.88 1.70
N PHE A 282 -3.00 31.33 2.65
CA PHE A 282 -3.24 32.76 2.89
C PHE A 282 -1.96 33.51 3.25
N VAL A 283 -1.13 32.90 4.10
CA VAL A 283 0.13 33.47 4.56
C VAL A 283 1.16 33.60 3.42
N GLU A 284 1.23 32.60 2.55
CA GLU A 284 2.18 32.55 1.42
C GLU A 284 1.75 33.45 0.26
N PHE A 285 0.48 33.39 -0.14
CA PHE A 285 0.02 34.05 -1.37
C PHE A 285 -0.56 35.45 -1.12
N ASP A 286 -1.35 35.64 -0.06
CA ASP A 286 -2.04 36.92 0.19
C ASP A 286 -1.17 37.87 1.03
N LEU A 287 -0.60 37.38 2.14
CA LEU A 287 0.30 38.18 2.98
C LEU A 287 1.72 38.26 2.43
N ALA A 288 2.10 37.35 1.53
CA ALA A 288 3.46 37.22 1.01
C ALA A 288 4.50 37.24 2.14
N LEU A 289 4.28 36.46 3.19
CA LEU A 289 5.31 36.23 4.20
C LEU A 289 6.48 35.47 3.57
N ARG A 290 7.69 35.73 4.04
CA ARG A 290 8.92 35.11 3.53
C ARG A 290 9.87 34.76 4.66
N GLY A 291 10.88 33.95 4.35
CA GLY A 291 11.94 33.59 5.28
C GLY A 291 11.46 32.70 6.42
N PHE A 292 12.03 32.92 7.62
CA PHE A 292 11.84 32.04 8.77
C PHE A 292 10.39 31.90 9.23
N VAL A 293 9.62 32.99 9.21
CA VAL A 293 8.23 32.96 9.69
C VAL A 293 7.34 32.14 8.77
N LEU A 294 7.50 32.26 7.44
CA LEU A 294 6.80 31.41 6.49
C LEU A 294 7.15 29.94 6.72
N TYR A 295 8.43 29.62 6.91
CA TYR A 295 8.86 28.25 7.18
C TYR A 295 8.17 27.66 8.42
N VAL A 296 8.13 28.41 9.53
CA VAL A 296 7.45 27.95 10.77
C VAL A 296 5.96 27.75 10.54
N VAL A 297 5.28 28.70 9.88
CA VAL A 297 3.84 28.59 9.59
C VAL A 297 3.54 27.40 8.67
N ASN A 298 4.29 27.23 7.58
CA ASN A 298 4.09 26.13 6.63
C ASN A 298 4.40 24.78 7.28
N PHE A 299 5.52 24.67 8.00
CA PHE A 299 5.89 23.44 8.71
C PHE A 299 4.81 23.02 9.71
N THR A 300 4.38 23.94 10.58
CA THR A 300 3.35 23.66 11.59
C THR A 300 2.00 23.34 10.95
N SER A 301 1.62 24.06 9.89
CA SER A 301 0.36 23.84 9.17
C SER A 301 0.33 22.48 8.49
N ILE A 302 1.40 22.11 7.76
CA ILE A 302 1.51 20.79 7.12
C ILE A 302 1.51 19.69 8.18
N LEU A 303 2.30 19.82 9.25
CA LEU A 303 2.36 18.82 10.31
C LEU A 303 0.99 18.57 10.95
N VAL A 304 0.28 19.63 11.35
CA VAL A 304 -1.07 19.53 11.92
C VAL A 304 -2.04 18.90 10.92
N SER A 305 -1.96 19.31 9.65
CA SER A 305 -2.83 18.79 8.58
C SER A 305 -2.61 17.32 8.29
N LEU A 306 -1.36 16.83 8.35
CA LEU A 306 -1.05 15.40 8.19
C LEU A 306 -1.57 14.55 9.35
N LEU A 307 -1.38 15.02 10.59
CA LEU A 307 -1.91 14.34 11.78
C LEU A 307 -3.43 14.32 11.77
N ALA A 308 -4.07 15.44 11.45
CA ALA A 308 -5.51 15.55 11.32
C ALA A 308 -6.04 14.70 10.15
N GLY A 309 -5.34 14.66 9.02
CA GLY A 309 -5.66 13.83 7.87
C GLY A 309 -5.64 12.34 8.21
N ALA A 310 -4.68 11.88 9.02
CA ALA A 310 -4.69 10.51 9.55
C ALA A 310 -5.96 10.24 10.39
N VAL A 311 -6.35 11.17 11.27
CA VAL A 311 -7.60 11.09 12.04
C VAL A 311 -8.82 11.04 11.12
N VAL A 312 -8.86 11.84 10.04
CA VAL A 312 -9.91 11.80 9.02
C VAL A 312 -10.01 10.43 8.37
N ILE A 313 -8.87 9.81 8.02
CA ILE A 313 -8.85 8.46 7.42
C ILE A 313 -9.45 7.43 8.37
N PHE A 314 -9.05 7.42 9.65
CA PHE A 314 -9.64 6.53 10.65
C PHE A 314 -11.14 6.80 10.86
N ALA A 315 -11.52 8.08 10.96
CA ALA A 315 -12.91 8.51 11.10
C ALA A 315 -13.77 8.07 9.92
N LEU A 316 -13.27 8.23 8.69
CA LEU A 316 -13.93 7.80 7.45
C LEU A 316 -14.09 6.28 7.41
N SER A 317 -13.01 5.56 7.68
CA SER A 317 -13.02 4.09 7.64
C SER A 317 -14.02 3.49 8.64
N THR A 318 -14.11 4.07 9.84
CA THR A 318 -15.09 3.65 10.86
C THR A 318 -16.54 3.90 10.38
N ARG A 319 -16.80 5.01 9.67
CA ARG A 319 -18.12 5.32 9.10
C ARG A 319 -18.50 4.38 7.97
N VAL A 320 -17.55 4.08 7.08
CA VAL A 320 -17.75 3.10 6.00
C VAL A 320 -18.07 1.73 6.60
N ALA A 321 -17.30 1.28 7.59
CA ALA A 321 -17.55 0.00 8.27
C ALA A 321 -18.95 -0.07 8.89
N GLU A 322 -19.39 0.98 9.60
CA GLU A 322 -20.72 1.03 10.20
C GLU A 322 -21.85 1.07 9.16
N THR A 323 -21.63 1.73 8.03
CA THR A 323 -22.60 1.79 6.93
C THR A 323 -22.77 0.40 6.29
N ILE A 324 -21.66 -0.33 6.10
CA ILE A 324 -21.69 -1.71 5.58
C ILE A 324 -22.40 -2.64 6.57
N ILE A 325 -22.12 -2.51 7.87
CA ILE A 325 -22.72 -3.38 8.91
C ILE A 325 -24.23 -3.15 9.06
N ARG A 326 -24.70 -1.90 8.86
CA ARG A 326 -26.14 -1.55 8.96
C ARG A 326 -26.91 -1.80 7.67
N ALA A 327 -26.25 -2.24 6.58
CA ALA A 327 -26.90 -2.46 5.31
C ALA A 327 -27.85 -3.67 5.39
N PRO A 328 -29.15 -3.53 5.06
CA PRO A 328 -30.15 -4.59 5.22
C PRO A 328 -29.99 -5.77 4.24
N THR A 329 -29.05 -5.70 3.30
CA THR A 329 -28.84 -6.68 2.23
C THR A 329 -27.95 -7.86 2.60
N ARG A 330 -27.38 -7.91 3.82
CA ARG A 330 -26.57 -9.05 4.28
C ARG A 330 -26.92 -9.43 5.71
N GLU A 331 -27.30 -10.69 5.94
CA GLU A 331 -27.38 -11.31 7.27
C GLU A 331 -25.96 -11.53 7.85
N LEU A 332 -25.18 -10.45 8.01
CA LEU A 332 -23.85 -10.52 8.62
C LEU A 332 -24.05 -10.87 10.10
N ARG A 333 -23.77 -12.13 10.47
CA ARG A 333 -23.74 -12.59 11.86
C ARG A 333 -22.63 -11.82 12.60
N GLY A 334 -22.69 -11.73 13.93
CA GLY A 334 -21.82 -10.85 14.73
C GLY A 334 -20.31 -10.94 14.45
N ILE A 335 -19.80 -12.10 14.01
CA ILE A 335 -18.40 -12.32 13.63
C ILE A 335 -18.01 -11.52 12.38
N ASP A 336 -18.89 -11.44 11.38
CA ASP A 336 -18.61 -10.73 10.13
C ASP A 336 -18.51 -9.22 10.35
N ALA A 337 -19.35 -8.68 11.25
CA ALA A 337 -19.29 -7.27 11.63
C ALA A 337 -17.97 -6.89 12.31
N GLN A 338 -17.39 -7.81 13.10
CA GLN A 338 -16.08 -7.60 13.72
C GLN A 338 -14.96 -7.65 12.68
N LEU A 339 -15.01 -8.59 11.73
CA LEU A 339 -14.06 -8.66 10.62
C LEU A 339 -14.06 -7.38 9.77
N VAL A 340 -15.25 -6.86 9.42
CA VAL A 340 -15.38 -5.60 8.67
C VAL A 340 -14.72 -4.44 9.42
N ARG A 341 -14.90 -4.34 10.75
CA ARG A 341 -14.26 -3.29 11.55
C ARG A 341 -12.74 -3.44 11.61
N ILE A 342 -12.23 -4.66 11.70
CA ILE A 342 -10.78 -4.93 11.70
C ILE A 342 -10.17 -4.55 10.36
N LEU A 343 -10.75 -5.01 9.26
CA LEU A 343 -10.28 -4.68 7.90
C LEU A 343 -10.31 -3.18 7.64
N ALA A 344 -11.35 -2.49 8.09
CA ALA A 344 -11.46 -1.04 8.02
C ALA A 344 -10.33 -0.34 8.82
N LYS A 345 -10.00 -0.81 10.03
CA LYS A 345 -8.89 -0.25 10.81
C LYS A 345 -7.53 -0.50 10.16
N ILE A 346 -7.32 -1.68 9.59
CA ILE A 346 -6.08 -2.01 8.87
C ILE A 346 -5.93 -1.13 7.63
N SER A 347 -6.99 -1.00 6.81
CA SER A 347 -6.95 -0.12 5.63
C SER A 347 -6.74 1.34 6.00
N ALA A 348 -7.34 1.80 7.10
CA ALA A 348 -7.11 3.14 7.63
C ALA A 348 -5.67 3.36 8.09
N ALA A 349 -5.08 2.38 8.79
CA ALA A 349 -3.68 2.44 9.22
C ALA A 349 -2.74 2.52 8.02
N THR A 350 -2.93 1.67 7.00
CA THR A 350 -2.15 1.70 5.76
C THR A 350 -2.30 3.04 5.04
N GLY A 351 -3.52 3.55 4.91
CA GLY A 351 -3.78 4.86 4.29
C GLY A 351 -3.14 6.02 5.07
N ALA A 352 -3.18 5.99 6.40
CA ALA A 352 -2.56 6.99 7.26
C ALA A 352 -1.03 6.98 7.14
N VAL A 353 -0.41 5.79 7.13
CA VAL A 353 1.04 5.65 6.89
C VAL A 353 1.42 6.20 5.51
N ALA A 354 0.66 5.85 4.47
CA ALA A 354 0.90 6.36 3.12
C ALA A 354 0.78 7.91 3.06
N LEU A 355 -0.23 8.49 3.71
CA LEU A 355 -0.40 9.94 3.81
C LEU A 355 0.80 10.60 4.49
N ILE A 356 1.27 10.04 5.62
CA ILE A 356 2.41 10.59 6.37
C ILE A 356 3.70 10.49 5.54
N LEU A 357 3.94 9.37 4.85
CA LEU A 357 5.12 9.19 4.00
C LEU A 357 5.11 10.17 2.83
N TYR A 358 3.98 10.30 2.13
CA TYR A 358 3.86 11.22 0.99
C TYR A 358 3.91 12.69 1.44
N GLY A 359 3.22 13.04 2.52
CA GLY A 359 3.21 14.41 3.05
C GLY A 359 4.52 14.82 3.71
N GLY A 360 5.25 13.88 4.31
CA GLY A 360 6.51 14.12 5.00
C GLY A 360 7.61 14.67 4.10
N GLN A 361 7.52 14.46 2.77
CA GLN A 361 8.46 15.03 1.82
C GLN A 361 8.50 16.57 1.87
N TYR A 362 7.35 17.22 2.13
CA TYR A 362 7.26 18.67 2.25
C TYR A 362 7.87 19.20 3.55
N LEU A 363 8.05 18.32 4.55
CA LEU A 363 8.72 18.64 5.81
C LEU A 363 10.23 18.36 5.76
N GLY A 364 10.76 17.94 4.61
CA GLY A 364 12.17 17.57 4.46
C GLY A 364 12.53 16.23 5.10
N ILE A 365 11.53 15.39 5.41
CA ILE A 365 11.76 14.05 5.96
C ILE A 365 12.33 13.15 4.86
N PRO A 366 13.41 12.38 5.12
CA PRO A 366 13.99 11.46 4.14
C PRO A 366 13.06 10.26 3.90
N VAL A 367 12.07 10.43 3.01
CA VAL A 367 11.05 9.41 2.70
C VAL A 367 11.68 8.09 2.25
N ALA A 368 12.79 8.14 1.50
CA ALA A 368 13.52 6.95 1.07
C ALA A 368 13.98 6.08 2.26
N THR A 369 14.50 6.70 3.32
CA THR A 369 14.94 6.00 4.53
C THR A 369 13.76 5.38 5.28
N LEU A 370 12.66 6.13 5.41
CA LEU A 370 11.44 5.62 6.04
C LEU A 370 10.84 4.47 5.24
N LEU A 371 10.79 4.59 3.91
CA LEU A 371 10.26 3.55 3.03
C LEU A 371 11.13 2.29 3.06
N ALA A 372 12.46 2.44 3.11
CA ALA A 372 13.38 1.31 3.29
C ALA A 372 13.11 0.59 4.63
N SER A 373 12.94 1.34 5.73
CA SER A 373 12.62 0.77 7.04
C SER A 373 11.24 0.10 7.09
N ALA A 374 10.24 0.72 6.45
CA ALA A 374 8.89 0.16 6.31
C ALA A 374 8.89 -1.09 5.43
N GLY A 375 9.76 -1.16 4.41
CA GLY A 375 9.96 -2.35 3.59
C GLY A 375 10.46 -3.54 4.41
N ILE A 376 11.49 -3.33 5.25
CA ILE A 376 12.00 -4.37 6.17
C ILE A 376 10.90 -4.82 7.15
N GLY A 377 10.17 -3.86 7.73
CA GLY A 377 9.03 -4.16 8.62
C GLY A 377 7.91 -4.93 7.90
N GLY A 378 7.60 -4.56 6.66
CA GLY A 378 6.61 -5.23 5.82
C GLY A 378 7.00 -6.67 5.48
N VAL A 379 8.27 -6.92 5.18
CA VAL A 379 8.80 -8.28 4.97
C VAL A 379 8.69 -9.12 6.24
N ALA A 380 9.02 -8.56 7.40
CA ALA A 380 8.88 -9.27 8.68
C ALA A 380 7.41 -9.65 8.97
N ILE A 381 6.46 -8.73 8.72
CA ILE A 381 5.02 -9.01 8.86
C ILE A 381 4.58 -10.09 7.85
N ALA A 382 5.04 -10.01 6.60
CA ALA A 382 4.71 -10.98 5.56
C ALA A 382 5.18 -12.39 5.96
N LEU A 383 6.44 -12.53 6.40
CA LEU A 383 7.00 -13.79 6.89
C LEU A 383 6.24 -14.32 8.12
N GLY A 384 5.90 -13.45 9.07
CA GLY A 384 5.11 -13.86 10.25
C GLY A 384 3.67 -14.27 9.93
N SER A 385 3.10 -13.76 8.82
CA SER A 385 1.73 -14.05 8.38
C SER A 385 1.63 -15.16 7.34
N GLN A 386 2.76 -15.77 6.95
CA GLN A 386 2.85 -16.69 5.82
C GLN A 386 1.86 -17.86 5.92
N ASP A 387 1.72 -18.50 7.09
CA ASP A 387 0.83 -19.66 7.25
C ASP A 387 -0.65 -19.28 7.16
N THR A 388 -1.03 -18.09 7.64
CA THR A 388 -2.40 -17.61 7.49
C THR A 388 -2.73 -17.33 6.02
N LEU A 389 -1.76 -16.81 5.26
CA LEU A 389 -1.93 -16.62 3.82
C LEU A 389 -2.02 -17.96 3.09
N LYS A 390 -1.23 -18.97 3.47
CA LYS A 390 -1.35 -20.33 2.92
C LYS A 390 -2.74 -20.92 3.16
N ASP A 391 -3.27 -20.83 4.38
CA ASP A 391 -4.63 -21.29 4.72
C ASP A 391 -5.70 -20.62 3.84
N LEU A 392 -5.55 -19.30 3.62
CA LEU A 392 -6.48 -18.53 2.80
C LEU A 392 -6.40 -18.94 1.32
N PHE A 393 -5.19 -19.10 0.77
CA PHE A 393 -5.01 -19.58 -0.61
C PHE A 393 -5.48 -21.02 -0.78
N GLY A 394 -5.29 -21.88 0.22
CA GLY A 394 -5.85 -23.23 0.25
C GLY A 394 -7.38 -23.19 0.15
N THR A 395 -8.03 -22.31 0.90
CA THR A 395 -9.49 -22.11 0.82
C THR A 395 -9.92 -21.65 -0.57
N LEU A 396 -9.22 -20.70 -1.17
CA LEU A 396 -9.54 -20.21 -2.52
C LEU A 396 -9.40 -21.31 -3.58
N SER A 397 -8.37 -22.15 -3.49
CA SER A 397 -8.20 -23.30 -4.38
C SER A 397 -9.31 -24.33 -4.19
N LEU A 398 -9.65 -24.70 -2.95
CA LEU A 398 -10.76 -25.61 -2.67
C LEU A 398 -12.10 -25.08 -3.21
N MET A 399 -12.35 -23.76 -3.12
CA MET A 399 -13.57 -23.15 -3.67
C MET A 399 -13.59 -23.08 -5.19
N ALA A 400 -12.43 -22.91 -5.83
CA ALA A 400 -12.29 -22.84 -7.28
C ALA A 400 -12.45 -24.23 -7.92
N ASP A 401 -11.69 -25.21 -7.42
CA ASP A 401 -11.61 -26.54 -8.03
C ASP A 401 -12.71 -27.49 -7.52
N LYS A 402 -13.26 -27.22 -6.33
CA LYS A 402 -14.33 -27.99 -5.67
C LYS A 402 -14.13 -29.52 -5.73
N PRO A 403 -12.98 -30.05 -5.27
CA PRO A 403 -12.73 -31.50 -5.25
C PRO A 403 -13.74 -32.28 -4.37
N PHE A 404 -14.38 -31.59 -3.43
CA PHE A 404 -15.46 -32.10 -2.58
C PHE A 404 -16.37 -30.96 -2.14
N ARG A 405 -17.54 -31.30 -1.60
CA ARG A 405 -18.55 -30.37 -1.08
C ARG A 405 -18.94 -30.75 0.35
N VAL A 406 -19.59 -29.80 1.04
CA VAL A 406 -20.26 -30.10 2.31
C VAL A 406 -21.28 -31.22 2.09
N GLY A 407 -21.18 -32.27 2.90
CA GLY A 407 -21.96 -33.50 2.76
C GLY A 407 -21.23 -34.66 2.07
N ASP A 408 -20.09 -34.42 1.40
CA ASP A 408 -19.31 -35.50 0.80
C ASP A 408 -18.53 -36.27 1.87
N ARG A 409 -18.46 -37.60 1.72
CA ARG A 409 -17.53 -38.46 2.46
C ARG A 409 -16.20 -38.47 1.75
N ILE A 410 -15.15 -38.07 2.44
CA ILE A 410 -13.79 -38.01 1.91
C ILE A 410 -12.83 -38.81 2.79
N ILE A 411 -11.77 -39.31 2.18
CA ILE A 411 -10.62 -39.90 2.89
C ILE A 411 -9.41 -39.01 2.64
N VAL A 412 -8.80 -38.51 3.72
CA VAL A 412 -7.61 -37.66 3.68
C VAL A 412 -6.78 -37.86 4.95
N ASN A 413 -5.46 -38.05 4.83
CA ASN A 413 -4.55 -38.27 5.96
C ASN A 413 -5.04 -39.32 6.97
N ASN A 414 -5.56 -40.46 6.48
CA ASN A 414 -6.18 -41.54 7.27
C ASN A 414 -7.48 -41.16 8.02
N PHE A 415 -8.01 -39.95 7.81
CA PHE A 415 -9.32 -39.57 8.28
C PHE A 415 -10.37 -39.96 7.24
N ASP A 416 -11.32 -40.80 7.62
CA ASP A 416 -12.47 -41.20 6.81
C ASP A 416 -13.74 -40.66 7.46
N GLY A 417 -14.41 -39.72 6.77
CA GLY A 417 -15.54 -38.99 7.33
C GLY A 417 -16.26 -38.08 6.36
N VAL A 418 -17.36 -37.47 6.82
CA VAL A 418 -18.22 -36.57 6.06
C VAL A 418 -17.86 -35.12 6.33
N VAL A 419 -17.75 -34.30 5.30
CA VAL A 419 -17.48 -32.85 5.42
C VAL A 419 -18.71 -32.14 5.98
N GLU A 420 -18.59 -31.52 7.15
CA GLU A 420 -19.67 -30.76 7.79
C GLU A 420 -19.67 -29.27 7.41
N ASP A 421 -18.49 -28.68 7.29
CA ASP A 421 -18.33 -27.23 7.07
C ASP A 421 -16.97 -26.92 6.44
N ILE A 422 -16.94 -25.97 5.50
CA ILE A 422 -15.72 -25.47 4.85
C ILE A 422 -15.59 -24.00 5.26
N GLY A 423 -14.78 -23.73 6.29
CA GLY A 423 -14.53 -22.38 6.79
C GLY A 423 -13.44 -21.65 6.00
N LEU A 424 -13.15 -20.41 6.39
CA LEU A 424 -12.13 -19.55 5.76
C LEU A 424 -10.68 -20.03 5.99
N ARG A 425 -10.44 -20.84 7.02
CA ARG A 425 -9.10 -21.31 7.42
C ARG A 425 -9.00 -22.83 7.47
N ALA A 426 -10.08 -23.49 7.83
CA ALA A 426 -10.09 -24.92 8.09
C ALA A 426 -11.44 -25.53 7.70
N THR A 427 -11.41 -26.81 7.36
CA THR A 427 -12.58 -27.63 7.05
C THR A 427 -12.80 -28.61 8.19
N ARG A 428 -14.07 -28.83 8.52
CA ARG A 428 -14.50 -29.73 9.59
C ARG A 428 -15.05 -31.02 8.99
N ILE A 429 -14.48 -32.15 9.41
CA ILE A 429 -14.82 -33.49 8.93
C ILE A 429 -15.30 -34.32 10.12
N ARG A 430 -16.52 -34.85 10.03
CA ARG A 430 -17.08 -35.81 10.98
C ARG A 430 -16.64 -37.22 10.60
N LEU A 431 -15.75 -37.81 11.38
CA LEU A 431 -15.34 -39.20 11.16
C LEU A 431 -16.53 -40.15 11.32
N LEU A 432 -16.44 -41.33 10.70
CA LEU A 432 -17.45 -42.38 10.88
C LEU A 432 -17.53 -42.89 12.34
N THR A 433 -16.50 -42.64 13.14
CA THR A 433 -16.48 -42.89 14.58
C THR A 433 -17.22 -41.83 15.40
N GLY A 434 -17.69 -40.75 14.78
CA GLY A 434 -18.43 -39.64 15.41
C GLY A 434 -17.58 -38.44 15.83
N HIS A 435 -16.25 -38.56 15.83
CA HIS A 435 -15.34 -37.46 16.20
C HIS A 435 -15.31 -36.36 15.13
N LEU A 436 -15.15 -35.10 15.55
CA LEU A 436 -14.97 -33.96 14.64
C LEU A 436 -13.49 -33.63 14.51
N VAL A 437 -12.95 -33.77 13.31
CA VAL A 437 -11.58 -33.37 12.98
C VAL A 437 -11.63 -32.03 12.25
N THR A 438 -10.76 -31.10 12.64
CA THR A 438 -10.60 -29.81 11.96
C THR A 438 -9.24 -29.80 11.28
N LEU A 439 -9.24 -29.73 9.95
CA LEU A 439 -8.02 -29.70 9.15
C LEU A 439 -7.83 -28.33 8.53
N PRO A 440 -6.61 -27.74 8.62
CA PRO A 440 -6.26 -26.56 7.86
C PRO A 440 -6.53 -26.73 6.36
N ASN A 441 -7.01 -25.67 5.71
CA ASN A 441 -7.36 -25.73 4.30
C ASN A 441 -6.12 -25.83 3.40
N ASP A 442 -4.96 -25.35 3.86
CA ASP A 442 -3.69 -25.53 3.14
C ASP A 442 -3.32 -27.03 3.04
N GLN A 443 -3.50 -27.79 4.12
CA GLN A 443 -3.26 -29.24 4.14
C GLN A 443 -4.21 -29.98 3.21
N LEU A 444 -5.48 -29.58 3.16
CA LEU A 444 -6.45 -30.22 2.25
C LEU A 444 -6.19 -29.91 0.78
N ALA A 445 -5.66 -28.72 0.48
CA ALA A 445 -5.30 -28.34 -0.88
C ALA A 445 -4.01 -29.03 -1.39
N HIS A 446 -3.11 -29.47 -0.48
CA HIS A 446 -1.83 -30.08 -0.84
C HIS A 446 -1.78 -31.61 -0.67
N ASN A 447 -2.74 -32.22 0.03
CA ASN A 447 -2.80 -33.67 0.21
C ASN A 447 -3.73 -34.32 -0.82
N ASP A 448 -3.49 -35.59 -1.10
CA ASP A 448 -4.41 -36.41 -1.91
C ASP A 448 -5.73 -36.59 -1.16
N VAL A 449 -6.84 -36.27 -1.82
CA VAL A 449 -8.20 -36.41 -1.27
C VAL A 449 -8.97 -37.41 -2.11
N GLU A 450 -9.38 -38.52 -1.50
CA GLU A 450 -10.28 -39.48 -2.13
C GLU A 450 -11.74 -39.10 -1.83
N ASN A 451 -12.50 -38.71 -2.85
CA ASN A 451 -13.93 -38.44 -2.70
C ASN A 451 -14.74 -39.72 -2.86
N VAL A 452 -15.16 -40.30 -1.73
CA VAL A 452 -15.90 -41.57 -1.68
C VAL A 452 -17.34 -41.38 -2.15
N SER A 453 -17.95 -40.22 -1.91
CA SER A 453 -19.32 -39.92 -2.32
C SER A 453 -19.49 -39.88 -3.84
N HIS A 454 -18.45 -39.49 -4.57
CA HIS A 454 -18.48 -39.37 -6.03
C HIS A 454 -18.03 -40.63 -6.78
N ARG A 455 -17.76 -41.75 -6.09
CA ARG A 455 -17.33 -42.99 -6.75
C ARG A 455 -18.48 -43.60 -7.60
N PRO A 456 -18.22 -44.07 -8.83
CA PRO A 456 -19.26 -44.63 -9.71
C PRO A 456 -19.74 -46.02 -9.28
N TYR A 457 -18.87 -46.80 -8.64
CA TYR A 457 -19.12 -48.19 -8.25
C TYR A 457 -18.30 -48.59 -7.02
N ILE A 458 -18.68 -49.70 -6.38
CA ILE A 458 -17.86 -50.36 -5.35
C ILE A 458 -17.24 -51.62 -5.95
N ARG A 459 -15.90 -51.70 -5.98
CA ARG A 459 -15.18 -52.91 -6.40
C ARG A 459 -14.95 -53.83 -5.21
N ARG A 460 -15.46 -55.06 -5.27
CA ARG A 460 -15.06 -56.13 -4.33
C ARG A 460 -13.99 -57.00 -4.95
N LYS A 461 -12.94 -57.27 -4.18
CA LYS A 461 -11.98 -58.34 -4.41
C LYS A 461 -12.18 -59.35 -3.30
N ALA A 462 -12.55 -60.58 -3.64
CA ALA A 462 -12.81 -61.64 -2.67
C ALA A 462 -12.16 -62.94 -3.14
N GLU A 463 -11.84 -63.82 -2.19
CA GLU A 463 -11.12 -65.04 -2.44
C GLU A 463 -11.77 -66.21 -1.68
N ILE A 464 -11.79 -67.37 -2.32
CA ILE A 464 -12.22 -68.63 -1.74
C ILE A 464 -11.06 -69.60 -1.81
N HIS A 465 -10.72 -70.22 -0.68
CA HIS A 465 -9.68 -71.23 -0.61
C HIS A 465 -10.30 -72.62 -0.74
N LEU A 466 -9.88 -73.34 -1.79
CA LEU A 466 -10.32 -74.69 -2.11
C LEU A 466 -9.23 -75.70 -1.73
N PRO A 467 -9.52 -76.94 -1.28
CA PRO A 467 -8.50 -77.94 -1.00
C PRO A 467 -7.66 -78.27 -2.25
N ALA A 468 -6.34 -78.37 -2.09
CA ALA A 468 -5.45 -78.78 -3.20
C ALA A 468 -5.66 -80.23 -3.65
N THR A 469 -6.41 -81.03 -2.89
CA THR A 469 -6.80 -82.40 -3.25
C THR A 469 -7.96 -82.46 -4.26
N LEU A 470 -8.60 -81.34 -4.60
CA LEU A 470 -9.66 -81.31 -5.60
C LEU A 470 -9.11 -81.54 -7.02
N SER A 471 -9.86 -82.28 -7.83
CA SER A 471 -9.54 -82.48 -9.25
C SER A 471 -9.75 -81.18 -10.04
N ALA A 472 -9.09 -81.08 -11.20
CA ALA A 472 -9.25 -79.96 -12.14
C ALA A 472 -10.74 -79.71 -12.49
N ASP A 473 -11.50 -80.79 -12.74
CA ASP A 473 -12.93 -80.69 -13.07
C ASP A 473 -13.75 -80.07 -11.92
N LYS A 474 -13.42 -80.39 -10.67
CA LYS A 474 -14.08 -79.81 -9.49
C LYS A 474 -13.71 -78.34 -9.29
N ILE A 475 -12.47 -77.96 -9.60
CA ILE A 475 -12.03 -76.56 -9.55
C ILE A 475 -12.71 -75.75 -10.66
N GLU A 476 -12.88 -76.33 -11.85
CA GLU A 476 -13.64 -75.72 -12.93
C GLU A 476 -15.12 -75.56 -12.58
N LEU A 477 -15.72 -76.57 -11.93
CA LEU A 477 -17.09 -76.50 -11.41
C LEU A 477 -17.25 -75.39 -10.34
N ALA A 478 -16.30 -75.30 -9.40
CA ALA A 478 -16.30 -74.22 -8.40
C ALA A 478 -16.24 -72.83 -9.06
N ARG A 479 -15.37 -72.68 -10.08
CA ARG A 479 -15.27 -71.46 -10.87
C ARG A 479 -16.56 -71.14 -11.63
N SER A 480 -17.22 -72.13 -12.22
CA SER A 480 -18.47 -71.91 -12.96
C SER A 480 -19.63 -71.53 -12.05
N ILE A 481 -19.74 -72.12 -10.85
CA ILE A 481 -20.75 -71.75 -9.85
C ILE A 481 -20.58 -70.29 -9.44
N VAL A 482 -19.36 -69.86 -9.08
CA VAL A 482 -19.10 -68.46 -8.71
C VAL A 482 -19.40 -67.52 -9.88
N ARG A 483 -19.05 -67.90 -11.11
CA ARG A 483 -19.36 -67.11 -12.31
C ARG A 483 -20.86 -66.99 -12.52
N GLN A 484 -21.62 -68.07 -12.39
CA GLN A 484 -23.07 -68.10 -12.58
C GLN A 484 -23.80 -67.16 -11.62
N HIS A 485 -23.42 -67.15 -10.33
CA HIS A 485 -24.02 -66.24 -9.34
C HIS A 485 -23.63 -64.77 -9.52
N LEU A 486 -22.54 -64.52 -10.23
CA LEU A 486 -22.10 -63.16 -10.58
C LEU A 486 -22.65 -62.71 -11.95
N GLU A 487 -23.15 -63.61 -12.78
CA GLU A 487 -23.77 -63.25 -14.06
C GLU A 487 -25.12 -62.57 -13.82
N ASN A 488 -25.31 -61.39 -14.38
CA ASN A 488 -26.56 -60.61 -14.30
C ASN A 488 -27.06 -60.36 -12.86
N HIS A 489 -26.14 -60.23 -11.91
CA HIS A 489 -26.51 -59.95 -10.52
C HIS A 489 -27.11 -58.53 -10.37
N GLU A 490 -27.86 -58.30 -9.29
CA GLU A 490 -28.39 -56.96 -9.00
C GLU A 490 -27.25 -55.94 -8.88
N GLY A 491 -27.35 -54.82 -9.58
CA GLY A 491 -26.31 -53.79 -9.57
C GLY A 491 -25.03 -54.12 -10.36
N MET A 492 -25.06 -55.12 -11.24
CA MET A 492 -23.98 -55.36 -12.21
C MET A 492 -24.00 -54.30 -13.33
N ASP A 493 -22.85 -53.69 -13.62
CA ASP A 493 -22.64 -52.88 -14.83
C ASP A 493 -22.14 -53.79 -15.97
N PRO A 494 -22.86 -53.88 -17.11
CA PRO A 494 -22.45 -54.68 -18.26
C PRO A 494 -21.06 -54.33 -18.81
N ASN A 495 -20.57 -53.10 -18.61
CA ASN A 495 -19.25 -52.65 -19.06
C ASN A 495 -18.13 -53.11 -18.11
N LEU A 496 -18.46 -53.57 -16.90
CA LEU A 496 -17.53 -54.04 -15.87
C LEU A 496 -17.86 -55.49 -15.48
N PRO A 497 -17.67 -56.47 -16.39
CA PRO A 497 -18.04 -57.85 -16.13
C PRO A 497 -17.21 -58.47 -15.00
N PRO A 498 -17.83 -59.32 -14.15
CA PRO A 498 -17.14 -59.99 -13.06
C PRO A 498 -16.03 -60.89 -13.60
N ARG A 499 -14.98 -61.05 -12.79
CA ARG A 499 -13.80 -61.84 -13.14
C ARG A 499 -13.62 -62.93 -12.11
N VAL A 500 -13.48 -64.18 -12.55
CA VAL A 500 -13.27 -65.34 -11.67
C VAL A 500 -12.10 -66.14 -12.22
N TYR A 501 -11.03 -66.24 -11.43
CA TYR A 501 -9.78 -66.90 -11.80
C TYR A 501 -9.30 -67.82 -10.70
N VAL A 502 -8.68 -68.92 -11.10
CA VAL A 502 -7.76 -69.66 -10.23
C VAL A 502 -6.47 -68.85 -10.23
N ASP A 503 -6.12 -68.30 -9.07
CA ASP A 503 -5.09 -67.26 -8.97
C ASP A 503 -3.74 -67.86 -8.53
N GLU A 504 -3.73 -68.58 -7.42
CA GLU A 504 -2.50 -69.11 -6.82
C GLU A 504 -2.73 -70.47 -6.14
N PHE A 505 -1.69 -71.31 -6.10
CA PHE A 505 -1.66 -72.56 -5.33
C PHE A 505 -0.86 -72.31 -4.05
N ASP A 506 -1.48 -72.44 -2.87
CA ASP A 506 -0.86 -72.09 -1.58
C ASP A 506 -1.02 -73.22 -0.54
N ARG A 507 0.10 -73.76 -0.05
CA ARG A 507 0.24 -74.68 1.11
C ARG A 507 -0.98 -75.58 1.39
N GLY A 508 -1.38 -76.40 0.41
CA GLY A 508 -2.49 -77.35 0.55
C GLY A 508 -3.87 -76.81 0.13
N THR A 509 -3.92 -75.60 -0.42
CA THR A 509 -5.11 -74.93 -0.93
C THR A 509 -4.89 -74.32 -2.31
N ILE A 510 -5.99 -74.00 -2.99
CA ILE A 510 -6.05 -73.33 -4.28
C ILE A 510 -6.91 -72.08 -4.11
N ARG A 511 -6.34 -70.91 -4.39
CA ARG A 511 -7.02 -69.62 -4.27
C ARG A 511 -7.87 -69.36 -5.51
N LEU A 512 -9.19 -69.40 -5.34
CA LEU A 512 -10.16 -68.93 -6.32
C LEU A 512 -10.45 -67.45 -6.06
N LEU A 513 -9.86 -66.57 -6.88
CA LEU A 513 -10.05 -65.12 -6.80
C LEU A 513 -11.25 -64.71 -7.65
N PHE A 514 -12.15 -63.92 -7.07
CA PHE A 514 -13.21 -63.27 -7.83
C PHE A 514 -13.31 -61.78 -7.54
N LEU A 515 -13.55 -61.01 -8.60
CA LEU A 515 -13.75 -59.58 -8.57
C LEU A 515 -15.09 -59.23 -9.22
N TYR A 516 -15.83 -58.33 -8.58
CA TYR A 516 -17.04 -57.76 -9.17
C TYR A 516 -17.19 -56.29 -8.77
N TRP A 517 -18.01 -55.59 -9.52
CA TRP A 517 -18.34 -54.18 -9.33
C TRP A 517 -19.82 -54.04 -9.04
N TYR A 518 -20.18 -53.21 -8.06
CA TYR A 518 -21.56 -52.97 -7.66
C TYR A 518 -21.95 -51.52 -7.89
N THR A 519 -23.07 -51.31 -8.59
CA THR A 519 -23.60 -50.03 -9.05
C THR A 519 -25.12 -49.98 -8.81
N PRO A 520 -25.71 -48.92 -8.23
CA PRO A 520 -25.07 -47.70 -7.73
C PRO A 520 -24.18 -47.98 -6.51
N ALA A 521 -23.27 -47.05 -6.20
CA ALA A 521 -22.26 -47.21 -5.15
C ALA A 521 -22.79 -47.09 -3.70
N GLU A 522 -24.00 -47.60 -3.47
CA GLU A 522 -24.67 -47.65 -2.18
C GLU A 522 -24.04 -48.73 -1.30
N TYR A 523 -23.45 -48.31 -0.19
CA TYR A 523 -22.58 -49.18 0.62
C TYR A 523 -23.34 -50.34 1.27
N TRP A 524 -24.54 -50.08 1.81
CA TRP A 524 -25.31 -51.08 2.54
C TRP A 524 -25.95 -52.11 1.61
N ASP A 525 -26.42 -51.69 0.44
CA ASP A 525 -26.94 -52.60 -0.59
C ASP A 525 -25.84 -53.51 -1.12
N PHE A 526 -24.66 -52.94 -1.40
CA PHE A 526 -23.46 -53.72 -1.76
C PHE A 526 -23.12 -54.79 -0.71
N LYS A 527 -23.20 -54.44 0.59
CA LYS A 527 -22.94 -55.38 1.68
C LYS A 527 -24.01 -56.48 1.76
N ALA A 528 -25.29 -56.13 1.60
CA ALA A 528 -26.40 -57.07 1.59
C ALA A 528 -26.36 -58.03 0.40
N PHE A 529 -26.00 -57.55 -0.78
CA PHE A 529 -25.73 -58.39 -1.94
C PHE A 529 -24.55 -59.32 -1.68
N GLY A 530 -23.44 -58.79 -1.17
CA GLY A 530 -22.25 -59.57 -0.88
C GLY A 530 -22.47 -60.70 0.12
N ASP A 531 -23.34 -60.48 1.11
CA ASP A 531 -23.78 -61.49 2.08
C ASP A 531 -24.58 -62.61 1.41
N ARG A 532 -25.65 -62.27 0.68
CA ARG A 532 -26.44 -63.24 -0.10
C ARG A 532 -25.59 -64.04 -1.08
N LEU A 533 -24.69 -63.37 -1.82
CA LEU A 533 -23.79 -64.00 -2.77
C LEU A 533 -22.91 -65.07 -2.11
N ASN A 534 -22.31 -64.76 -0.96
CA ASN A 534 -21.47 -65.72 -0.25
C ASN A 534 -22.27 -66.95 0.21
N LEU A 535 -23.50 -66.74 0.70
CA LEU A 535 -24.37 -67.83 1.15
C LEU A 535 -24.82 -68.73 -0.01
N LEU A 536 -25.19 -68.15 -1.16
CA LEU A 536 -25.57 -68.90 -2.36
C LEU A 536 -24.40 -69.74 -2.89
N ILE A 537 -23.19 -69.15 -2.96
CA ILE A 537 -21.98 -69.88 -3.35
C ILE A 537 -21.73 -71.05 -2.41
N LEU A 538 -21.87 -70.85 -1.09
CA LEU A 538 -21.65 -71.90 -0.09
C LEU A 538 -22.64 -73.06 -0.26
N GLN A 539 -23.94 -72.76 -0.40
CA GLN A 539 -24.99 -73.76 -0.58
C GLN A 539 -24.80 -74.59 -1.85
N ASP A 540 -24.41 -73.95 -2.95
CA ASP A 540 -24.14 -74.64 -4.21
C ASP A 540 -22.86 -75.47 -4.14
N PHE A 541 -21.83 -74.99 -3.43
CA PHE A 541 -20.63 -75.76 -3.19
C PHE A 541 -20.95 -77.04 -2.41
N GLU A 542 -21.70 -76.93 -1.32
CA GLU A 542 -22.13 -78.09 -0.51
C GLU A 542 -22.96 -79.09 -1.32
N SER A 543 -23.92 -78.60 -2.10
CA SER A 543 -24.78 -79.43 -2.95
C SER A 543 -24.01 -80.19 -4.04
N ASN A 544 -22.87 -79.65 -4.49
CA ASN A 544 -22.00 -80.27 -5.51
C ASN A 544 -20.80 -81.03 -4.90
N GLY A 545 -20.77 -81.22 -3.57
CA GLY A 545 -19.68 -81.92 -2.90
C GLY A 545 -18.33 -81.21 -3.01
N LEU A 546 -18.35 -79.88 -3.07
CA LEU A 546 -17.20 -78.98 -2.95
C LEU A 546 -17.15 -78.48 -1.51
N GLN A 547 -16.03 -78.75 -0.84
CA GLN A 547 -15.79 -78.25 0.51
C GLN A 547 -14.74 -77.13 0.46
N LEU A 548 -14.92 -76.12 1.31
CA LEU A 548 -13.90 -75.12 1.54
C LEU A 548 -12.67 -75.76 2.19
N ALA A 549 -11.49 -75.21 1.91
CA ALA A 549 -10.26 -75.70 2.52
C ALA A 549 -10.32 -75.53 4.05
N PRO A 550 -10.17 -76.61 4.84
CA PRO A 550 -10.00 -76.47 6.28
C PRO A 550 -8.65 -75.80 6.56
N VAL A 551 -8.54 -75.12 7.70
CA VAL A 551 -7.25 -74.64 8.20
C VAL A 551 -6.38 -75.86 8.50
N GLN A 552 -5.37 -76.11 7.66
CA GLN A 552 -4.43 -77.21 7.87
C GLN A 552 -3.29 -76.78 8.80
N ARG A 553 -3.09 -77.52 9.89
CA ARG A 553 -1.89 -77.41 10.74
C ARG A 553 -1.14 -78.72 10.70
N GLN A 554 0.05 -78.73 10.10
CA GLN A 554 0.94 -79.89 10.15
C GLN A 554 1.68 -79.89 11.50
N ILE A 555 1.41 -80.88 12.35
CA ILE A 555 2.17 -81.12 13.58
C ILE A 555 3.11 -82.29 13.29
N LEU A 556 4.41 -82.01 13.26
CA LEU A 556 5.44 -83.06 13.18
C LEU A 556 5.73 -83.51 14.62
N SER A 557 5.23 -84.69 15.01
CA SER A 557 5.64 -85.35 16.25
C SER A 557 6.78 -86.32 15.94
N ASN A 558 7.95 -86.10 16.53
CA ASN A 558 9.04 -87.08 16.50
C ASN A 558 8.76 -88.15 17.56
N ASP A 559 8.09 -89.23 17.19
CA ASP A 559 7.89 -90.40 18.06
C ASP A 559 8.85 -91.53 17.65
N ASP A 560 10.05 -91.52 18.24
CA ASP A 560 10.87 -92.73 18.38
C ASP A 560 10.52 -93.41 19.71
N GLY A 561 9.44 -94.20 19.72
CA GLY A 561 9.22 -95.26 20.71
C GLY A 561 8.19 -95.03 21.83
N ALA A 562 7.12 -95.82 21.76
CA ALA A 562 6.08 -96.15 22.76
C ALA A 562 4.93 -95.13 22.98
N PRO A 563 3.66 -95.58 22.95
CA PRO A 563 2.50 -94.70 23.08
C PRO A 563 2.23 -94.35 24.55
N ASP A 564 2.47 -93.10 24.94
CA ASP A 564 1.96 -92.55 26.19
C ASP A 564 0.50 -92.11 26.02
N PRO A 565 -0.40 -92.38 26.99
CA PRO A 565 -1.82 -92.03 26.86
C PRO A 565 -1.99 -90.51 26.88
N PHE A 566 -2.62 -89.98 25.83
CA PHE A 566 -2.92 -88.56 25.63
C PHE A 566 -3.51 -87.89 26.89
N THR A 567 -2.71 -87.09 27.59
CA THR A 567 -3.26 -86.06 28.49
C THR A 567 -3.58 -84.81 27.70
N VAL A 568 -4.87 -84.54 27.47
CA VAL A 568 -5.35 -83.24 26.99
C VAL A 568 -5.12 -82.22 28.11
N ARG A 569 -4.08 -81.39 27.98
CA ARG A 569 -3.96 -80.17 28.77
C ARG A 569 -4.68 -79.05 28.05
N VAL A 570 -5.84 -78.67 28.58
CA VAL A 570 -6.50 -77.41 28.24
C VAL A 570 -5.59 -76.29 28.71
N ALA A 571 -5.12 -75.43 27.80
CA ALA A 571 -4.36 -74.24 28.16
C ALA A 571 -5.24 -73.32 29.02
N PRO A 572 -4.73 -72.72 30.11
CA PRO A 572 -5.49 -71.75 30.87
C PRO A 572 -5.84 -70.54 29.98
N ASP A 573 -7.10 -70.13 30.05
CA ASP A 573 -7.65 -68.93 29.45
C ASP A 573 -6.90 -67.69 29.95
N ASP A 574 -6.13 -67.03 29.08
CA ASP A 574 -5.33 -65.84 29.41
C ASP A 574 -6.16 -64.54 29.32
N SER A 575 -7.48 -64.64 29.44
CA SER A 575 -8.38 -63.48 29.55
C SER A 575 -8.47 -62.98 31.01
N ARG A 576 -7.35 -62.46 31.54
CA ARG A 576 -7.39 -61.54 32.69
C ARG A 576 -6.89 -60.16 32.27
N VAL A 577 -7.87 -59.28 32.06
CA VAL A 577 -7.70 -57.82 31.99
C VAL A 577 -6.99 -57.35 33.27
N PRO A 578 -5.92 -56.55 33.20
CA PRO A 578 -5.33 -55.95 34.39
C PRO A 578 -6.28 -54.87 34.95
N THR A 579 -6.78 -55.07 36.16
CA THR A 579 -7.32 -53.98 36.98
C THR A 579 -6.14 -53.18 37.52
N ASN A 580 -5.92 -51.98 36.96
CA ASN A 580 -4.99 -51.01 37.53
C ASN A 580 -5.64 -50.29 38.71
N GLU A 581 -4.95 -50.30 39.85
CA GLU A 581 -4.96 -49.21 40.84
C GLU A 581 -4.23 -47.98 40.30
#